data_AF-A0A6J4FNS2-F1
#
_entry.id   AF-A0A6J4FNS2-F1
#
_cell.length_a   1.000
_cell.length_b   1.000
_cell.length_c   1.000
_cell.angle_alpha   90.00
_cell.angle_beta   90.00
_cell.angle_gamma   90.00
#
_symmetry.space_group_name_H-M   'P 1'
#
loop_
_entity.id
_entity.type
_entity.pdbx_description
1 polymer ?
#
loop_
_entity_poly.entity_id
_entity_poly.type
_entity_poly.pdbx_seq_one_letter_code
_entity_poly.pdbx_strand_id
1 'polypeptide(L)'
;MSFLADWPYFYPLVILAGIGCLGLGRALLPDSPPWRQFLAGLILISAVNASLAWFAPLLMLPLARIGILAGWVILGRQIAVGALTWPDRPDRRTILCVLLAMALGLAISIRFAFPFIVMGEEPYFLGPLVEFFQADYFGPVRVPSHYPWEMTANHILPPAVLTTLAALLPRGTMLQAIEIRFLLLFLAFSRFAFVMMRRSDMTPYGSAAIIAAGLLVFHREIDTCINYSTFLYVILVMEVGIIIFLDRDPPERGARDLLFLLAAMVAAKTSIFYLPALAFLWVAARFPRQALQPVTILAGLVTTAQILTVASRPKPFPDVSIKLTLTNPLGGRPALDYYPNIGDALINQDNILALHHQHYSLGIIAILALVTVKCWLLPIWATGRLIAREPERREIHRVAEVFLLILLAGWVLIRHDQHGITHQVWLTLANAPLFLAAILSVALAPGGRPWRNGLLAVAVAIMLLGYRPWSSVNSPVAANMGGVTPAELVRMSPAEARIRRPNESEVDYCIRSLLHGHRLMAGEVSLSCAGTLGVMAIKPRQAEGGKP
;
A
#
# COMPACT_ATOMS: atom_id res chain seq x y z
N MET A 1 6.08 -13.55 30.15
CA MET A 1 5.52 -14.46 29.12
C MET A 1 5.65 -13.77 27.78
N SER A 2 6.21 -14.48 26.81
CA SER A 2 7.04 -13.93 25.73
C SER A 2 6.29 -13.72 24.42
N PHE A 3 6.77 -12.77 23.61
CA PHE A 3 6.40 -12.59 22.20
C PHE A 3 6.51 -13.91 21.41
N LEU A 4 7.50 -14.75 21.76
CA LEU A 4 7.72 -16.09 21.19
C LEU A 4 6.64 -17.13 21.59
N ALA A 5 5.90 -16.94 22.69
CA ALA A 5 4.85 -17.88 23.10
C ALA A 5 3.57 -17.75 22.26
N ASP A 6 3.28 -16.55 21.74
CA ASP A 6 2.14 -16.28 20.87
C ASP A 6 2.44 -16.62 19.39
N TRP A 7 3.73 -16.72 19.02
CA TRP A 7 4.17 -16.94 17.63
C TRP A 7 3.63 -18.23 16.97
N PRO A 8 3.52 -19.40 17.65
CA PRO A 8 2.90 -20.60 17.08
C PRO A 8 1.43 -20.39 16.65
N TYR A 9 0.74 -19.45 17.28
CA TYR A 9 -0.67 -19.14 17.00
C TYR A 9 -0.85 -17.98 16.02
N PHE A 10 0.21 -17.20 15.74
CA PHE A 10 0.14 -16.01 14.89
C PHE A 10 -0.41 -16.31 13.49
N TYR A 11 0.25 -17.17 12.71
CA TYR A 11 -0.18 -17.47 11.34
C TYR A 11 -1.58 -18.11 11.28
N PRO A 12 -1.94 -19.11 12.12
CA PRO A 12 -3.31 -19.63 12.18
C PRO A 12 -4.37 -18.56 12.44
N LEU A 13 -4.15 -17.66 13.40
CA LEU A 13 -5.11 -16.61 13.75
C LEU A 13 -5.26 -15.56 12.64
N VAL A 14 -4.16 -15.16 11.98
CA VAL A 14 -4.19 -14.25 10.82
C VAL A 14 -4.92 -14.90 9.63
N ILE A 15 -4.69 -16.19 9.38
CA ILE A 15 -5.39 -16.96 8.33
C ILE A 15 -6.90 -17.02 8.64
N LEU A 16 -7.28 -17.32 9.89
CA LEU A 16 -8.69 -17.35 10.30
C LEU A 16 -9.37 -15.98 10.14
N ALA A 17 -8.70 -14.88 10.53
CA ALA A 17 -9.19 -13.52 10.28
C ALA A 17 -9.38 -13.24 8.76
N GLY A 18 -8.43 -13.70 7.94
CA GLY A 18 -8.51 -13.59 6.49
C GLY A 18 -9.65 -14.40 5.86
N ILE A 19 -9.96 -15.60 6.38
CA ILE A 19 -11.12 -16.40 5.98
C ILE A 19 -12.43 -15.67 6.32
N GLY A 20 -12.49 -14.94 7.44
CA GLY A 20 -13.64 -14.09 7.78
C GLY A 20 -13.80 -12.93 6.78
N CYS A 21 -12.71 -12.24 6.46
CA CYS A 21 -12.69 -11.19 5.43
C CYS A 21 -13.16 -11.72 4.07
N LEU A 22 -12.71 -12.91 3.65
CA LEU A 22 -13.16 -13.59 2.43
C LEU A 22 -14.67 -13.86 2.45
N GLY A 23 -15.20 -14.40 3.55
CA GLY A 23 -16.62 -14.71 3.69
C GLY A 23 -17.52 -13.47 3.57
N LEU A 24 -17.16 -12.38 4.26
CA LEU A 24 -17.89 -11.11 4.17
C LEU A 24 -17.82 -10.53 2.76
N GLY A 25 -16.63 -10.50 2.14
CA GLY A 25 -16.47 -9.97 0.80
C GLY A 25 -17.10 -10.81 -0.30
N ARG A 26 -17.34 -12.11 -0.07
CA ARG A 26 -18.14 -12.98 -0.94
C ARG A 26 -19.65 -12.66 -0.89
N ALA A 27 -20.14 -11.98 0.14
CA ALA A 27 -21.48 -11.37 0.12
C ALA A 27 -21.51 -10.05 -0.67
N LEU A 28 -20.40 -9.30 -0.70
CA LEU A 28 -20.29 -8.01 -1.42
C LEU A 28 -20.07 -8.19 -2.92
N LEU A 29 -19.19 -9.13 -3.31
CA LEU A 29 -18.73 -9.38 -4.68
C LEU A 29 -18.82 -10.89 -5.01
N PRO A 30 -20.02 -11.50 -5.00
CA PRO A 30 -20.19 -12.96 -5.02
C PRO A 30 -19.55 -13.66 -6.23
N ASP A 31 -19.53 -13.01 -7.39
CA ASP A 31 -18.97 -13.57 -8.62
C ASP A 31 -17.45 -13.40 -8.73
N SER A 32 -16.90 -12.38 -8.06
CA SER A 32 -15.51 -11.94 -8.26
C SER A 32 -14.48 -12.96 -7.76
N PRO A 33 -13.22 -12.90 -8.25
CA PRO A 33 -12.18 -13.83 -7.80
C PRO A 33 -11.98 -13.78 -6.28
N PRO A 34 -11.66 -14.90 -5.59
CA PRO A 34 -11.57 -14.97 -4.13
C PRO A 34 -10.66 -13.91 -3.50
N TRP A 35 -9.58 -13.49 -4.15
CA TRP A 35 -8.74 -12.41 -3.66
C TRP A 35 -9.46 -11.05 -3.60
N ARG A 36 -10.31 -10.72 -4.59
CA ARG A 36 -11.11 -9.49 -4.54
C ARG A 36 -12.22 -9.56 -3.51
N GLN A 37 -12.77 -10.75 -3.29
CA GLN A 37 -13.67 -11.01 -2.15
C GLN A 37 -12.93 -10.74 -0.84
N PHE A 38 -11.78 -11.38 -0.61
CA PHE A 38 -10.92 -11.12 0.55
C PHE A 38 -10.61 -9.63 0.74
N LEU A 39 -10.13 -8.92 -0.30
CA LEU A 39 -9.87 -7.49 -0.21
C LEU A 39 -11.15 -6.70 0.10
N ALA A 40 -12.30 -7.02 -0.52
CA ALA A 40 -13.53 -6.27 -0.30
C ALA A 40 -14.05 -6.36 1.14
N GLY A 41 -14.04 -7.56 1.74
CA GLY A 41 -14.42 -7.73 3.14
C GLY A 41 -13.40 -7.12 4.09
N LEU A 42 -12.09 -7.26 3.80
CA LEU A 42 -11.02 -6.65 4.57
C LEU A 42 -11.13 -5.12 4.59
N ILE A 43 -11.30 -4.50 3.41
CA ILE A 43 -11.46 -3.05 3.25
C ILE A 43 -12.74 -2.56 3.92
N LEU A 44 -13.86 -3.27 3.79
CA LEU A 44 -15.12 -2.87 4.44
C LEU A 44 -14.97 -2.80 5.96
N ILE A 45 -14.48 -3.88 6.60
CA ILE A 45 -14.26 -3.92 8.05
C ILE A 45 -13.28 -2.82 8.47
N SER A 46 -12.16 -2.72 7.76
CA SER A 46 -11.09 -1.76 8.08
C SER A 46 -11.53 -0.31 7.92
N ALA A 47 -12.34 0.01 6.91
CA ALA A 47 -12.80 1.36 6.64
C ALA A 47 -13.96 1.79 7.56
N VAL A 48 -14.80 0.85 8.03
CA VAL A 48 -15.72 1.11 9.14
C VAL A 48 -14.93 1.43 10.42
N ASN A 49 -13.96 0.58 10.77
CA ASN A 49 -13.11 0.78 11.95
C ASN A 49 -12.31 2.08 11.88
N ALA A 50 -11.70 2.40 10.73
CA ALA A 50 -10.93 3.61 10.51
C ALA A 50 -11.78 4.90 10.64
N SER A 51 -13.06 4.87 10.28
CA SER A 51 -13.96 6.02 10.50
C SER A 51 -14.28 6.19 11.99
N LEU A 52 -14.43 5.10 12.72
CA LEU A 52 -14.72 5.09 14.16
C LEU A 52 -13.50 5.38 15.04
N ALA A 53 -12.28 5.21 14.52
CA ALA A 53 -11.02 5.51 15.20
C ALA A 53 -10.96 6.94 15.77
N TRP A 54 -11.70 7.88 15.18
CA TRP A 54 -11.74 9.29 15.60
C TRP A 54 -12.77 9.62 16.69
N PHE A 55 -13.62 8.67 17.05
CA PHE A 55 -14.72 8.88 18.00
C PHE A 55 -14.71 7.87 19.15
N ALA A 56 -14.36 6.61 18.85
CA ALA A 56 -14.38 5.51 19.80
C ALA A 56 -13.38 4.41 19.41
N PRO A 57 -12.05 4.68 19.47
CA PRO A 57 -11.03 3.70 19.11
C PRO A 57 -11.12 2.41 19.94
N LEU A 58 -11.67 2.47 21.16
CA LEU A 58 -11.97 1.30 21.99
C LEU A 58 -12.89 0.26 21.30
N LEU A 59 -13.74 0.69 20.35
CA LEU A 59 -14.68 -0.19 19.63
C LEU A 59 -14.04 -0.90 18.43
N MET A 60 -12.84 -0.52 18.00
CA MET A 60 -12.25 -1.03 16.75
C MET A 60 -11.96 -2.53 16.79
N LEU A 61 -11.37 -3.04 17.89
CA LEU A 61 -11.14 -4.48 18.03
C LEU A 61 -12.45 -5.30 18.14
N PRO A 62 -13.44 -4.92 18.99
CA PRO A 62 -14.75 -5.56 18.99
C PRO A 62 -15.41 -5.59 17.61
N LEU A 63 -15.42 -4.47 16.88
CA LEU A 63 -16.06 -4.39 15.57
C LEU A 63 -15.31 -5.15 14.48
N ALA A 64 -13.97 -5.17 14.50
CA ALA A 64 -13.18 -6.05 13.64
C ALA A 64 -13.55 -7.53 13.86
N ARG A 65 -13.64 -7.97 15.12
CA ARG A 65 -14.01 -9.34 15.49
C ARG A 65 -15.44 -9.68 15.07
N ILE A 66 -16.39 -8.77 15.25
CA ILE A 66 -17.78 -8.93 14.79
C ILE A 66 -17.84 -9.06 13.26
N GLY A 67 -17.09 -8.24 12.52
CA GLY A 67 -17.01 -8.33 11.06
C GLY A 67 -16.42 -9.65 10.56
N ILE A 68 -15.35 -10.14 11.19
CA ILE A 68 -14.73 -11.45 10.91
C ILE A 68 -15.72 -12.59 11.20
N LEU A 69 -16.40 -12.55 12.36
CA LEU A 69 -17.39 -13.56 12.76
C LEU A 69 -18.59 -13.59 11.80
N ALA A 70 -19.12 -12.42 11.42
CA ALA A 70 -20.18 -12.32 10.43
C ALA A 70 -19.75 -12.93 9.08
N GLY A 71 -18.49 -12.69 8.67
CA GLY A 71 -17.89 -13.31 7.51
C GLY A 71 -17.82 -14.83 7.59
N TRP A 72 -17.41 -15.40 8.73
CA TRP A 72 -17.45 -16.85 8.96
C TRP A 72 -18.86 -17.42 8.91
N VAL A 73 -19.86 -16.75 9.47
CA VAL A 73 -21.27 -17.18 9.43
C VAL A 73 -21.79 -17.19 7.99
N ILE A 74 -21.48 -16.16 7.20
CA ILE A 74 -21.82 -16.09 5.76
C ILE A 74 -21.17 -17.26 5.00
N LEU A 75 -19.86 -17.48 5.20
CA LEU A 75 -19.12 -18.53 4.50
C LEU A 75 -19.59 -19.94 4.91
N GLY A 76 -19.82 -20.17 6.20
CA GLY A 76 -20.34 -21.42 6.75
C GLY A 76 -21.72 -21.75 6.20
N ARG A 77 -22.62 -20.76 6.09
CA ARG A 77 -23.92 -20.91 5.43
C ARG A 77 -23.76 -21.30 3.95
N GLN A 78 -22.85 -20.68 3.23
CA GLN A 78 -22.60 -20.99 1.80
C GLN A 78 -22.04 -22.40 1.60
N ILE A 79 -21.16 -22.86 2.48
CA ILE A 79 -20.66 -24.25 2.50
C ILE A 79 -21.82 -25.22 2.79
N ALA A 80 -22.66 -24.93 3.80
CA ALA A 80 -23.78 -25.79 4.19
C ALA A 80 -24.85 -25.96 3.09
N VAL A 81 -25.06 -24.95 2.24
CA VAL A 81 -25.99 -25.03 1.08
C VAL A 81 -25.32 -25.50 -0.21
N GLY A 82 -24.06 -25.97 -0.16
CA GLY A 82 -23.33 -26.46 -1.34
C GLY A 82 -22.93 -25.39 -2.36
N ALA A 83 -23.05 -24.10 -2.03
CA ALA A 83 -22.71 -22.97 -2.92
C ALA A 83 -21.20 -22.70 -3.04
N LEU A 84 -20.36 -23.60 -2.52
CA LEU A 84 -18.90 -23.53 -2.58
C LEU A 84 -18.37 -24.78 -3.27
N THR A 85 -18.31 -24.72 -4.60
CA THR A 85 -17.72 -25.77 -5.43
C THR A 85 -16.20 -25.67 -5.40
N TRP A 86 -15.54 -26.81 -5.17
CA TRP A 86 -14.11 -26.92 -5.41
C TRP A 86 -13.88 -27.06 -6.92
N PRO A 87 -12.90 -26.35 -7.51
CA PRO A 87 -12.53 -26.59 -8.89
C PRO A 87 -11.97 -28.01 -9.05
N ASP A 88 -12.12 -28.57 -10.25
CA ASP A 88 -11.47 -29.82 -10.62
C ASP A 88 -9.95 -29.78 -10.40
N ARG A 89 -9.32 -30.96 -10.32
CA ARG A 89 -7.88 -31.11 -10.09
C ARG A 89 -7.07 -30.17 -10.99
N PRO A 90 -6.28 -29.23 -10.43
CA PRO A 90 -5.60 -28.22 -11.24
C PRO A 90 -4.58 -28.89 -12.16
N ASP A 91 -4.51 -28.41 -13.40
CA ASP A 91 -3.60 -28.94 -14.39
C ASP A 91 -2.13 -28.61 -14.06
N ARG A 92 -1.19 -29.37 -14.64
CA ARG A 92 0.25 -29.20 -14.39
C ARG A 92 0.73 -27.78 -14.70
N ARG A 93 0.13 -27.08 -15.67
CA ARG A 93 0.48 -25.68 -15.98
C ARG A 93 0.02 -24.75 -14.88
N THR A 94 -1.20 -24.89 -14.36
CA THR A 94 -1.69 -24.09 -13.22
C THR A 94 -0.81 -24.28 -12.00
N ILE A 95 -0.45 -25.53 -11.64
CA ILE A 95 0.44 -25.81 -10.51
C ILE A 95 1.81 -25.12 -10.70
N LEU A 96 2.42 -25.25 -11.87
CA LEU A 96 3.71 -24.59 -12.16
C LEU A 96 3.60 -23.06 -12.13
N CYS A 97 2.53 -22.48 -12.66
CA CYS A 97 2.27 -21.03 -12.57
C CYS A 97 2.11 -20.58 -11.12
N VAL A 98 1.47 -21.36 -10.24
CA VAL A 98 1.37 -21.04 -8.80
C VAL A 98 2.75 -21.07 -8.14
N LEU A 99 3.54 -22.12 -8.36
CA LEU A 99 4.87 -22.25 -7.76
C LEU A 99 5.83 -21.13 -8.19
N LEU A 100 5.90 -20.83 -9.50
CA LEU A 100 6.71 -19.73 -10.02
C LEU A 100 6.21 -18.37 -9.55
N ALA A 101 4.90 -18.20 -9.39
CA ALA A 101 4.31 -16.96 -8.90
C ALA A 101 4.64 -16.73 -7.44
N MET A 102 4.57 -17.76 -6.60
CA MET A 102 5.00 -17.72 -5.21
C MET A 102 6.50 -17.46 -5.10
N ALA A 103 7.33 -18.06 -5.96
CA ALA A 103 8.77 -17.78 -5.98
C ALA A 103 9.07 -16.31 -6.32
N LEU A 104 8.39 -15.74 -7.32
CA LEU A 104 8.51 -14.30 -7.67
C LEU A 104 7.97 -13.40 -6.55
N GLY A 105 6.78 -13.70 -6.03
CA GLY A 105 6.16 -12.96 -4.92
C GLY A 105 7.04 -12.95 -3.67
N LEU A 106 7.68 -14.08 -3.36
CA LEU A 106 8.67 -14.19 -2.28
C LEU A 106 9.93 -13.39 -2.61
N ALA A 107 10.50 -13.50 -3.81
CA ALA A 107 11.73 -12.77 -4.17
C ALA A 107 11.56 -11.24 -4.11
N ILE A 108 10.36 -10.72 -4.39
CA ILE A 108 10.03 -9.29 -4.21
C ILE A 108 9.80 -8.98 -2.73
N SER A 109 9.06 -9.83 -2.02
CA SER A 109 8.60 -9.55 -0.67
C SER A 109 9.64 -9.85 0.42
N ILE A 110 10.67 -10.66 0.14
CA ILE A 110 11.66 -11.11 1.14
C ILE A 110 12.49 -9.95 1.71
N ARG A 111 12.58 -8.81 1.00
CA ARG A 111 13.16 -7.58 1.55
C ARG A 111 12.40 -7.06 2.77
N PHE A 112 11.11 -7.35 2.88
CA PHE A 112 10.25 -7.00 4.02
C PHE A 112 10.19 -8.12 5.08
N ALA A 113 10.80 -9.28 4.82
CA ALA A 113 10.92 -10.38 5.76
C ALA A 113 12.21 -10.26 6.57
N PHE A 114 12.15 -9.51 7.68
CA PHE A 114 13.18 -9.49 8.73
C PHE A 114 14.61 -9.08 8.31
N PRO A 115 14.78 -8.01 7.52
CA PRO A 115 15.76 -6.99 7.92
C PRO A 115 15.06 -5.63 8.07
N PHE A 116 15.05 -5.08 9.27
CA PHE A 116 14.24 -3.90 9.56
C PHE A 116 14.93 -2.67 8.98
N ILE A 117 14.40 -2.19 7.87
CA ILE A 117 14.62 -0.83 7.44
C ILE A 117 13.55 0.00 8.13
N VAL A 118 13.80 0.42 9.39
CA VAL A 118 13.00 1.47 10.04
C VAL A 118 13.32 2.81 9.36
N MET A 119 12.90 2.94 8.10
CA MET A 119 12.79 4.23 7.42
C MET A 119 11.75 5.05 8.18
N GLY A 120 12.02 6.35 8.35
CA GLY A 120 11.40 7.18 9.39
C GLY A 120 9.86 7.25 9.42
N GLU A 121 9.16 6.82 8.38
CA GLU A 121 7.70 6.76 8.36
C GLU A 121 7.08 5.52 9.04
N GLU A 122 7.81 4.42 9.28
CA GLU A 122 7.20 3.20 9.83
C GLU A 122 6.50 3.40 11.19
N PRO A 123 7.09 4.11 12.18
CA PRO A 123 6.38 4.43 13.42
C PRO A 123 5.12 5.27 13.21
N TYR A 124 5.05 6.07 12.14
CA TYR A 124 3.89 6.92 11.85
C TYR A 124 2.70 6.08 11.39
N PHE A 125 2.87 5.17 10.42
CA PHE A 125 1.73 4.39 9.91
C PHE A 125 1.50 3.05 10.63
N LEU A 126 2.49 2.48 11.34
CA LEU A 126 2.30 1.27 12.15
C LEU A 126 1.95 1.55 13.61
N GLY A 127 2.39 2.68 14.17
CA GLY A 127 2.09 3.09 15.54
C GLY A 127 0.59 3.10 15.90
N PRO A 128 -0.33 3.58 15.02
CA PRO A 128 -1.77 3.51 15.25
C PRO A 128 -2.32 2.10 15.50
N LEU A 129 -1.68 1.05 14.96
CA LEU A 129 -2.10 -0.33 15.24
C LEU A 129 -1.94 -0.68 16.72
N VAL A 130 -0.83 -0.27 17.35
CA VAL A 130 -0.61 -0.52 18.80
C VAL A 130 -1.66 0.21 19.62
N GLU A 131 -2.01 1.44 19.23
CA GLU A 131 -3.07 2.22 19.86
C GLU A 131 -4.45 1.54 19.70
N PHE A 132 -4.80 1.04 18.52
CA PHE A 132 -6.08 0.33 18.30
C PHE A 132 -6.23 -0.94 19.13
N PHE A 133 -5.12 -1.56 19.57
CA PHE A 133 -5.13 -2.70 20.49
C PHE A 133 -5.22 -2.32 21.97
N GLN A 134 -4.98 -1.05 22.33
CA GLN A 134 -4.82 -0.59 23.72
C GLN A 134 -5.74 0.59 24.07
N ALA A 135 -6.56 1.03 23.14
CA ALA A 135 -7.48 2.13 23.33
C ALA A 135 -8.58 1.79 24.34
N ASP A 136 -8.60 2.55 25.43
CA ASP A 136 -9.46 2.41 26.60
C ASP A 136 -10.44 3.60 26.77
N TYR A 137 -10.67 4.38 25.71
CA TYR A 137 -11.30 5.71 25.78
C TYR A 137 -12.15 6.05 24.54
N PHE A 138 -13.12 6.95 24.76
CA PHE A 138 -13.83 7.68 23.71
C PHE A 138 -13.07 8.96 23.35
N GLY A 139 -13.17 9.40 22.09
CA GLY A 139 -12.42 10.52 21.52
C GLY A 139 -11.53 10.11 20.34
N PRO A 140 -10.69 11.02 19.83
CA PRO A 140 -9.83 10.76 18.69
C PRO A 140 -8.68 9.81 19.02
N VAL A 141 -8.37 8.87 18.11
CA VAL A 141 -7.17 8.03 18.17
C VAL A 141 -5.93 8.87 18.49
N ARG A 142 -5.21 8.47 19.54
CA ARG A 142 -3.90 9.04 19.88
C ARG A 142 -2.85 8.47 18.95
N VAL A 143 -2.47 9.28 17.98
CA VAL A 143 -1.45 8.93 17.00
C VAL A 143 -0.07 9.31 17.56
N PRO A 144 0.96 8.44 17.46
CA PRO A 144 2.31 8.79 17.92
C PRO A 144 3.06 9.80 17.01
N SER A 145 2.43 10.32 15.94
CA SER A 145 2.90 11.40 15.04
C SER A 145 1.76 11.85 14.11
N HIS A 146 1.31 13.10 13.94
CA HIS A 146 1.68 14.46 14.39
C HIS A 146 2.66 15.33 13.56
N TYR A 147 3.58 14.79 12.76
CA TYR A 147 4.24 15.57 11.70
C TYR A 147 4.47 14.74 10.43
N PRO A 148 3.76 15.09 9.35
CA PRO A 148 2.51 15.87 9.36
C PRO A 148 1.42 15.13 10.14
N TRP A 149 0.76 15.78 11.11
CA TRP A 149 -0.48 15.25 11.71
C TRP A 149 -1.49 14.90 10.62
N GLU A 150 -1.51 15.72 9.56
CA GLU A 150 -2.31 15.43 8.39
C GLU A 150 -1.95 14.11 7.72
N MET A 151 -0.66 13.74 7.57
CA MET A 151 -0.28 12.50 6.88
C MET A 151 -0.79 11.26 7.62
N THR A 152 -0.47 11.09 8.90
CA THR A 152 -0.90 9.88 9.60
C THR A 152 -2.42 9.82 9.74
N ALA A 153 -3.08 10.96 9.98
CA ALA A 153 -4.53 11.05 10.00
C ALA A 153 -5.18 10.81 8.63
N ASN A 154 -4.46 11.01 7.53
CA ASN A 154 -4.82 10.67 6.16
C ASN A 154 -4.47 9.21 5.78
N HIS A 155 -3.83 8.46 6.68
CA HIS A 155 -3.30 7.11 6.44
C HIS A 155 -3.75 6.12 7.53
N ILE A 156 -4.99 6.23 8.00
CA ILE A 156 -5.57 5.33 9.02
C ILE A 156 -6.11 4.02 8.42
N LEU A 157 -6.52 3.99 7.15
CA LEU A 157 -6.98 2.74 6.53
C LEU A 157 -5.88 1.65 6.48
N PRO A 158 -4.61 1.93 6.12
CA PRO A 158 -3.54 0.93 6.20
C PRO A 158 -3.34 0.27 7.59
N PRO A 159 -3.17 0.98 8.73
CA PRO A 159 -3.11 0.33 10.03
C PRO A 159 -4.44 -0.34 10.42
N ALA A 160 -5.61 0.19 10.04
CA ALA A 160 -6.88 -0.51 10.30
C ALA A 160 -7.00 -1.84 9.52
N VAL A 161 -6.40 -1.94 8.33
CA VAL A 161 -6.25 -3.19 7.56
C VAL A 161 -5.35 -4.19 8.31
N LEU A 162 -4.20 -3.75 8.80
CA LEU A 162 -3.31 -4.60 9.59
C LEU A 162 -3.97 -5.03 10.91
N THR A 163 -4.66 -4.13 11.61
CA THR A 163 -5.42 -4.41 12.84
C THR A 163 -6.56 -5.39 12.60
N THR A 164 -7.25 -5.30 11.46
CA THR A 164 -8.34 -6.24 11.13
C THR A 164 -7.81 -7.66 10.97
N LEU A 165 -6.70 -7.86 10.26
CA LEU A 165 -6.06 -9.18 10.15
C LEU A 165 -5.42 -9.65 11.46
N ALA A 166 -4.97 -8.73 12.30
CA ALA A 166 -4.47 -9.00 13.63
C ALA A 166 -5.57 -9.22 14.68
N ALA A 167 -6.85 -8.94 14.41
CA ALA A 167 -7.87 -8.72 15.44
C ALA A 167 -8.12 -9.93 16.37
N LEU A 168 -7.79 -11.15 15.93
CA LEU A 168 -7.91 -12.38 16.71
C LEU A 168 -6.68 -12.66 17.59
N LEU A 169 -5.58 -11.93 17.43
CA LEU A 169 -4.40 -12.01 18.29
C LEU A 169 -4.72 -11.46 19.69
N PRO A 170 -4.10 -12.01 20.75
CA PRO A 170 -4.30 -11.54 22.12
C PRO A 170 -3.71 -10.13 22.35
N ARG A 171 -2.71 -9.74 21.56
CA ARG A 171 -2.00 -8.46 21.60
C ARG A 171 -1.58 -8.06 20.20
N GLY A 172 -1.49 -6.75 19.94
CA GLY A 172 -0.99 -6.17 18.70
C GLY A 172 0.36 -5.49 18.91
N THR A 173 1.32 -5.86 18.09
CA THR A 173 2.70 -5.33 18.09
C THR A 173 3.04 -4.82 16.68
N MET A 174 3.96 -3.86 16.56
CA MET A 174 4.41 -3.45 15.22
C MET A 174 5.15 -4.58 14.48
N LEU A 175 5.79 -5.52 15.20
CA LEU A 175 6.41 -6.71 14.60
C LEU A 175 5.37 -7.57 13.85
N GLN A 176 4.24 -7.87 14.49
CA GLN A 176 3.12 -8.58 13.84
C GLN A 176 2.53 -7.78 12.67
N ALA A 177 2.50 -6.45 12.77
CA ALA A 177 2.02 -5.59 11.68
C ALA A 177 2.92 -5.63 10.44
N ILE A 178 4.25 -5.66 10.63
CA ILE A 178 5.25 -5.84 9.56
C ILE A 178 5.05 -7.20 8.88
N GLU A 179 4.89 -8.27 9.67
CA GLU A 179 4.68 -9.62 9.14
C GLU A 179 3.35 -9.75 8.36
N ILE A 180 2.26 -9.15 8.86
CA ILE A 180 0.97 -9.09 8.13
C ILE A 180 1.12 -8.30 6.82
N ARG A 181 1.86 -7.17 6.83
CA ARG A 181 2.18 -6.41 5.62
C ARG A 181 2.96 -7.27 4.61
N PHE A 182 3.98 -8.00 5.07
CA PHE A 182 4.74 -8.95 4.24
C PHE A 182 3.83 -10.00 3.60
N LEU A 183 2.95 -10.65 4.37
CA LEU A 183 2.00 -11.65 3.86
C LEU A 183 1.05 -11.07 2.81
N LEU A 184 0.51 -9.86 3.03
CA LEU A 184 -0.36 -9.17 2.06
C LEU A 184 0.36 -8.88 0.74
N LEU A 185 1.60 -8.38 0.81
CA LEU A 185 2.43 -8.09 -0.36
C LEU A 185 2.79 -9.37 -1.11
N PHE A 186 3.24 -10.39 -0.40
CA PHE A 186 3.55 -11.71 -0.94
C PHE A 186 2.36 -12.27 -1.73
N LEU A 187 1.15 -12.23 -1.17
CA LEU A 187 -0.07 -12.69 -1.83
C LEU A 187 -0.43 -11.82 -3.05
N ALA A 188 -0.32 -10.49 -2.94
CA ALA A 188 -0.61 -9.57 -4.05
C ALA A 188 0.33 -9.74 -5.25
N PHE A 189 1.64 -9.82 -5.01
CA PHE A 189 2.64 -10.05 -6.07
C PHE A 189 2.56 -11.46 -6.65
N SER A 190 2.35 -12.48 -5.81
CA SER A 190 2.09 -13.85 -6.29
C SER A 190 0.86 -13.87 -7.18
N ARG A 191 -0.24 -13.23 -6.78
CA ARG A 191 -1.44 -13.17 -7.60
C ARG A 191 -1.21 -12.45 -8.93
N PHE A 192 -0.54 -11.29 -8.92
CA PHE A 192 -0.22 -10.55 -10.14
C PHE A 192 0.60 -11.39 -11.12
N ALA A 193 1.68 -12.02 -10.64
CA ALA A 193 2.51 -12.91 -11.44
C ALA A 193 1.72 -14.13 -11.95
N PHE A 194 0.90 -14.76 -11.10
CA PHE A 194 0.06 -15.91 -11.48
C PHE A 194 -0.92 -15.55 -12.61
N VAL A 195 -1.62 -14.42 -12.50
CA VAL A 195 -2.58 -13.97 -13.51
C VAL A 195 -1.88 -13.66 -14.84
N MET A 196 -0.74 -12.97 -14.80
CA MET A 196 0.10 -12.71 -15.98
C MET A 196 0.55 -13.99 -16.68
N MET A 197 1.11 -14.95 -15.93
CA MET A 197 1.61 -16.22 -16.51
C MET A 197 0.50 -17.13 -17.03
N ARG A 198 -0.67 -17.15 -16.36
CA ARG A 198 -1.82 -17.95 -16.79
C ARG A 198 -2.47 -17.41 -18.06
N ARG A 199 -2.42 -16.10 -18.30
CA ARG A 199 -3.00 -15.42 -19.48
C ARG A 199 -2.01 -15.15 -20.60
N SER A 200 -0.73 -15.47 -20.42
CA SER A 200 0.28 -15.42 -21.48
C SER A 200 0.24 -16.67 -22.37
N ASP A 201 0.52 -16.51 -23.66
CA ASP A 201 0.72 -17.63 -24.59
C ASP A 201 2.15 -18.22 -24.53
N MET A 202 3.01 -17.70 -23.66
CA MET A 202 4.35 -18.23 -23.41
C MET A 202 4.34 -19.39 -22.41
N THR A 203 5.44 -20.15 -22.37
CA THR A 203 5.71 -21.10 -21.29
C THR A 203 5.76 -20.37 -19.93
N PRO A 204 5.37 -21.00 -18.81
CA PRO A 204 5.42 -20.35 -17.49
C PRO A 204 6.80 -19.78 -17.14
N TYR A 205 7.88 -20.49 -17.46
CA TYR A 205 9.26 -20.01 -17.27
C TYR A 205 9.59 -18.76 -18.11
N GLY A 206 9.18 -18.76 -19.39
CA GLY A 206 9.38 -17.60 -20.26
C GLY A 206 8.60 -16.38 -19.78
N SER A 207 7.36 -16.59 -19.33
CA SER A 207 6.54 -15.55 -18.71
C SER A 207 7.17 -15.02 -17.41
N ALA A 208 7.64 -15.91 -16.54
CA ALA A 208 8.29 -15.56 -15.28
C ALA A 208 9.54 -14.69 -15.49
N ALA A 209 10.38 -15.02 -16.49
CA ALA A 209 11.56 -14.22 -16.83
C ALA A 209 11.21 -12.80 -17.31
N ILE A 210 10.17 -12.65 -18.13
CA ILE A 210 9.70 -11.33 -18.60
C ILE A 210 9.06 -10.52 -17.45
N ILE A 211 8.32 -11.17 -16.54
CA ILE A 211 7.76 -10.52 -15.35
C ILE A 211 8.89 -10.06 -14.42
N ALA A 212 9.90 -10.89 -14.19
CA ALA A 212 11.08 -10.53 -13.39
C ALA A 212 11.86 -9.35 -13.99
N ALA A 213 12.05 -9.33 -15.32
CA ALA A 213 12.66 -8.19 -16.02
C ALA A 213 11.82 -6.90 -15.86
N GLY A 214 10.49 -7.00 -15.94
CA GLY A 214 9.60 -5.87 -15.68
C GLY A 214 9.69 -5.35 -14.24
N LEU A 215 9.68 -6.25 -13.26
CA LEU A 215 9.85 -5.91 -11.85
C LEU A 215 11.21 -5.30 -11.55
N LEU A 216 12.28 -5.71 -12.24
CA LEU A 216 13.60 -5.08 -12.14
C LEU A 216 13.57 -3.64 -12.69
N VAL A 217 12.95 -3.44 -13.86
CA VAL A 217 12.81 -2.12 -14.49
C VAL A 217 11.95 -1.17 -13.68
N PHE A 218 10.98 -1.65 -12.90
CA PHE A 218 10.14 -0.84 -12.00
C PHE A 218 10.50 -1.03 -10.51
N HIS A 219 11.69 -1.58 -10.20
CA HIS A 219 12.02 -2.02 -8.85
C HIS A 219 11.98 -0.86 -7.87
N ARG A 220 12.63 0.27 -8.21
CA ARG A 220 12.83 1.38 -7.28
C ARG A 220 11.51 2.07 -6.95
N GLU A 221 10.60 2.25 -7.91
CA GLU A 221 9.30 2.85 -7.64
C GLU A 221 8.40 1.94 -6.79
N ILE A 222 8.35 0.65 -7.13
CA ILE A 222 7.56 -0.35 -6.39
C ILE A 222 8.08 -0.49 -4.96
N ASP A 223 9.39 -0.68 -4.79
CA ASP A 223 10.06 -0.76 -3.49
C ASP A 223 9.81 0.50 -2.65
N THR A 224 10.04 1.68 -3.22
CA THR A 224 9.83 2.96 -2.53
C THR A 224 8.38 3.12 -2.08
N CYS A 225 7.38 2.70 -2.87
CA CYS A 225 5.98 2.76 -2.44
C CYS A 225 5.55 1.68 -1.43
N ILE A 226 6.27 0.56 -1.31
CA ILE A 226 5.94 -0.51 -0.36
C ILE A 226 6.59 -0.27 1.02
N ASN A 227 7.80 0.29 1.06
CA ASN A 227 8.47 0.66 2.32
C ASN A 227 7.72 1.75 3.10
N TYR A 228 6.88 2.53 2.43
CA TYR A 228 6.19 3.71 2.97
C TYR A 228 4.69 3.45 3.22
N SER A 229 3.99 4.48 3.73
CA SER A 229 2.55 4.53 3.97
C SER A 229 1.64 4.40 2.71
N THR A 230 2.14 3.80 1.63
CA THR A 230 1.48 3.59 0.33
C THR A 230 1.27 2.12 -0.03
N PHE A 231 1.74 1.14 0.77
CA PHE A 231 1.67 -0.29 0.42
C PHE A 231 0.24 -0.77 0.07
N LEU A 232 -0.79 -0.32 0.80
CA LEU A 232 -2.19 -0.69 0.52
C LEU A 232 -2.66 -0.11 -0.83
N TYR A 233 -2.25 1.13 -1.14
CA TYR A 233 -2.56 1.75 -2.43
C TYR A 233 -1.90 0.97 -3.58
N VAL A 234 -0.66 0.53 -3.43
CA VAL A 234 0.04 -0.34 -4.40
C VAL A 234 -0.75 -1.63 -4.67
N ILE A 235 -1.24 -2.31 -3.62
CA ILE A 235 -2.06 -3.52 -3.76
C ILE A 235 -3.36 -3.24 -4.54
N LEU A 236 -4.03 -2.13 -4.28
CA LEU A 236 -5.26 -1.73 -4.98
C LEU A 236 -4.99 -1.37 -6.44
N VAL A 237 -3.93 -0.60 -6.73
CA VAL A 237 -3.49 -0.26 -8.09
C VAL A 237 -3.15 -1.51 -8.90
N MET A 238 -2.51 -2.51 -8.28
CA MET A 238 -2.23 -3.80 -8.92
C MET A 238 -3.52 -4.52 -9.34
N GLU A 239 -4.55 -4.57 -8.48
CA GLU A 239 -5.85 -5.16 -8.86
C GLU A 239 -6.59 -4.35 -9.94
N VAL A 240 -6.52 -3.01 -9.89
CA VAL A 240 -7.06 -2.14 -10.95
C VAL A 240 -6.36 -2.45 -12.28
N GLY A 241 -5.02 -2.55 -12.29
CA GLY A 241 -4.25 -2.95 -13.48
C GLY A 241 -4.57 -4.35 -13.99
N ILE A 242 -4.87 -5.31 -13.09
CA ILE A 242 -5.35 -6.63 -13.47
C ILE A 242 -6.73 -6.55 -14.15
N ILE A 243 -7.68 -5.78 -13.61
CA ILE A 243 -9.03 -5.65 -14.23
C ILE A 243 -8.95 -5.00 -15.60
N ILE A 244 -8.20 -3.90 -15.71
CA ILE A 244 -8.04 -3.17 -16.97
C ILE A 244 -7.38 -4.08 -18.01
N PHE A 245 -6.11 -4.44 -17.80
CA PHE A 245 -5.27 -4.99 -18.86
C PHE A 245 -5.34 -6.50 -19.04
N LEU A 246 -5.77 -7.26 -18.02
CA LEU A 246 -5.65 -8.72 -18.02
C LEU A 246 -7.00 -9.43 -17.98
N ASP A 247 -7.99 -8.92 -17.25
CA ASP A 247 -9.25 -9.62 -17.05
C ASP A 247 -10.01 -9.85 -18.36
N ARG A 248 -10.76 -10.95 -18.37
CA ARG A 248 -11.67 -11.37 -19.45
C ARG A 248 -13.11 -11.47 -18.93
N ASP A 249 -13.33 -10.96 -17.73
CA ASP A 249 -14.64 -10.86 -17.10
C ASP A 249 -15.50 -9.86 -17.89
N PRO A 250 -16.85 -10.05 -17.93
CA PRO A 250 -17.77 -9.14 -18.62
C PRO A 250 -17.57 -7.67 -18.20
N PRO A 251 -17.71 -6.70 -19.12
CA PRO A 251 -17.49 -5.28 -18.83
C PRO A 251 -18.24 -4.77 -17.59
N GLU A 252 -19.47 -5.24 -17.38
CA GLU A 252 -20.32 -4.91 -16.24
C GLU A 252 -19.71 -5.31 -14.91
N ARG A 253 -19.12 -6.51 -14.85
CA ARG A 253 -18.45 -7.04 -13.66
C ARG A 253 -17.10 -6.36 -13.45
N GLY A 254 -16.35 -6.11 -14.52
CA GLY A 254 -15.13 -5.32 -14.46
C GLY A 254 -15.39 -3.90 -13.93
N ALA A 255 -16.45 -3.24 -14.40
CA ALA A 255 -16.85 -1.91 -13.95
C ALA A 255 -17.27 -1.88 -12.48
N ARG A 256 -18.09 -2.84 -12.01
CA ARG A 256 -18.44 -2.99 -10.58
C ARG A 256 -17.19 -3.10 -9.71
N ASP A 257 -16.31 -4.05 -10.05
CA ASP A 257 -15.10 -4.33 -9.26
C ASP A 257 -14.13 -3.13 -9.28
N LEU A 258 -14.03 -2.40 -10.41
CA LEU A 258 -13.28 -1.14 -10.50
C LEU A 258 -13.89 -0.05 -9.63
N LEU A 259 -15.20 0.19 -9.68
CA LEU A 259 -15.87 1.21 -8.86
C LEU A 259 -15.62 0.98 -7.37
N PHE A 260 -15.69 -0.27 -6.92
CA PHE A 260 -15.33 -0.64 -5.55
C PHE A 260 -13.86 -0.33 -5.23
N LEU A 261 -12.91 -0.77 -6.07
CA LEU A 261 -11.47 -0.56 -5.82
C LEU A 261 -11.07 0.92 -5.89
N LEU A 262 -11.68 1.71 -6.78
CA LEU A 262 -11.40 3.15 -6.90
C LEU A 262 -11.90 3.91 -5.66
N ALA A 263 -13.08 3.59 -5.14
CA ALA A 263 -13.54 4.11 -3.86
C ALA A 263 -12.58 3.71 -2.70
N ALA A 264 -12.13 2.45 -2.66
CA ALA A 264 -11.13 2.00 -1.71
C ALA A 264 -9.78 2.76 -1.82
N MET A 265 -9.35 3.09 -3.05
CA MET A 265 -8.12 3.87 -3.28
C MET A 265 -8.24 5.32 -2.81
N VAL A 266 -9.40 5.95 -2.97
CA VAL A 266 -9.73 7.27 -2.40
C VAL A 266 -9.57 7.24 -0.87
N ALA A 267 -10.10 6.22 -0.20
CA ALA A 267 -9.99 6.04 1.25
C ALA A 267 -8.57 5.64 1.72
N ALA A 268 -7.81 4.91 0.90
CA ALA A 268 -6.47 4.43 1.27
C ALA A 268 -5.38 5.51 1.28
N LYS A 269 -5.51 6.57 0.46
CA LYS A 269 -4.50 7.63 0.35
C LYS A 269 -5.14 8.97 0.01
N THR A 270 -5.72 9.64 1.00
CA THR A 270 -6.49 10.88 0.77
C THR A 270 -5.65 12.05 0.22
N SER A 271 -4.32 12.03 0.35
CA SER A 271 -3.43 13.05 -0.26
C SER A 271 -3.41 13.03 -1.79
N ILE A 272 -3.85 11.94 -2.42
CA ILE A 272 -3.90 11.76 -3.88
C ILE A 272 -5.29 11.34 -4.38
N PHE A 273 -6.32 11.61 -3.57
CA PHE A 273 -7.68 11.10 -3.75
C PHE A 273 -8.33 11.47 -5.09
N TYR A 274 -7.98 12.62 -5.65
CA TYR A 274 -8.57 13.15 -6.88
C TYR A 274 -8.34 12.23 -8.09
N LEU A 275 -7.22 11.49 -8.12
CA LEU A 275 -6.90 10.55 -9.20
C LEU A 275 -7.92 9.39 -9.26
N PRO A 276 -8.07 8.54 -8.22
CA PRO A 276 -9.10 7.51 -8.23
C PRO A 276 -10.53 8.06 -8.17
N ALA A 277 -10.77 9.26 -7.60
CA ALA A 277 -12.10 9.87 -7.59
C ALA A 277 -12.59 10.30 -8.99
N LEU A 278 -11.74 10.95 -9.78
CA LEU A 278 -12.10 11.34 -11.16
C LEU A 278 -12.22 10.10 -12.07
N ALA A 279 -11.37 9.08 -11.87
CA ALA A 279 -11.53 7.80 -12.55
C ALA A 279 -12.83 7.07 -12.13
N PHE A 280 -13.21 7.13 -10.85
CA PHE A 280 -14.49 6.58 -10.36
C PHE A 280 -15.67 7.28 -11.05
N LEU A 281 -15.67 8.62 -11.12
CA LEU A 281 -16.72 9.38 -11.80
C LEU A 281 -16.80 9.03 -13.30
N TRP A 282 -15.66 8.84 -13.97
CA TRP A 282 -15.63 8.36 -15.36
C TRP A 282 -16.29 6.99 -15.52
N VAL A 283 -15.89 6.00 -14.72
CA VAL A 283 -16.47 4.65 -14.77
C VAL A 283 -17.96 4.70 -14.41
N ALA A 284 -18.36 5.48 -13.42
CA ALA A 284 -19.76 5.61 -13.00
C ALA A 284 -20.64 6.23 -14.11
N ALA A 285 -20.13 7.22 -14.84
CA ALA A 285 -20.82 7.83 -15.97
C ALA A 285 -20.97 6.88 -17.17
N ARG A 286 -20.03 5.95 -17.38
CA ARG A 286 -20.08 4.93 -18.45
C ARG A 286 -20.89 3.69 -18.06
N PHE A 287 -20.92 3.35 -16.77
CA PHE A 287 -21.56 2.16 -16.22
C PHE A 287 -22.54 2.52 -15.08
N PRO A 288 -23.61 3.30 -15.35
CA PRO A 288 -24.48 3.85 -14.31
C PRO A 288 -25.25 2.77 -13.54
N ARG A 289 -25.58 1.63 -14.17
CA ARG A 289 -26.24 0.49 -13.48
C ARG A 289 -25.32 -0.12 -12.42
N GLN A 290 -24.01 -0.14 -12.67
CA GLN A 290 -22.98 -0.66 -11.77
C GLN A 290 -22.66 0.36 -10.66
N ALA A 291 -22.72 1.65 -10.97
CA ALA A 291 -22.62 2.73 -9.98
C ALA A 291 -23.73 2.66 -8.91
N LEU A 292 -24.94 2.27 -9.32
CA LEU A 292 -26.11 2.12 -8.45
C LEU A 292 -26.21 0.76 -7.74
N GLN A 293 -25.23 -0.14 -7.88
CA GLN A 293 -25.24 -1.40 -7.14
C GLN A 293 -24.97 -1.19 -5.65
N PRO A 294 -25.60 -1.98 -4.74
CA PRO A 294 -25.45 -1.80 -3.29
C PRO A 294 -23.99 -1.80 -2.80
N VAL A 295 -23.12 -2.61 -3.40
CA VAL A 295 -21.69 -2.66 -3.07
C VAL A 295 -20.96 -1.35 -3.42
N THR A 296 -21.32 -0.72 -4.54
CA THR A 296 -20.74 0.56 -4.97
C THR A 296 -21.25 1.71 -4.11
N ILE A 297 -22.55 1.71 -3.78
CA ILE A 297 -23.16 2.68 -2.86
C ILE A 297 -22.50 2.57 -1.47
N LEU A 298 -22.35 1.35 -0.94
CA LEU A 298 -21.67 1.11 0.34
C LEU A 298 -20.23 1.60 0.32
N ALA A 299 -19.46 1.30 -0.74
CA ALA A 299 -18.10 1.78 -0.89
C ALA A 299 -18.03 3.32 -0.95
N GLY A 300 -18.97 3.96 -1.66
CA GLY A 300 -19.11 5.42 -1.71
C GLY A 300 -19.46 6.04 -0.36
N LEU A 301 -20.39 5.45 0.40
CA LEU A 301 -20.77 5.89 1.75
C LEU A 301 -19.60 5.77 2.73
N VAL A 302 -18.90 4.63 2.73
CA VAL A 302 -17.73 4.39 3.58
C VAL A 302 -16.59 5.35 3.24
N THR A 303 -16.34 5.60 1.96
CA THR A 303 -15.33 6.55 1.48
C THR A 303 -15.70 7.99 1.84
N THR A 304 -16.99 8.35 1.73
CA THR A 304 -17.49 9.68 2.12
C THR A 304 -17.37 9.87 3.63
N ALA A 305 -17.72 8.86 4.44
CA ALA A 305 -17.51 8.90 5.89
C ALA A 305 -16.04 9.14 6.25
N GLN A 306 -15.11 8.41 5.61
CA GLN A 306 -13.66 8.63 5.78
C GLN A 306 -13.24 10.07 5.49
N ILE A 307 -13.65 10.61 4.33
CA ILE A 307 -13.33 11.99 3.94
C ILE A 307 -13.93 13.00 4.93
N LEU A 308 -15.19 12.80 5.34
CA LEU A 308 -15.86 13.65 6.32
C LEU A 308 -15.19 13.60 7.69
N THR A 309 -14.70 12.44 8.12
CA THR A 309 -13.94 12.31 9.38
C THR A 309 -12.57 13.00 9.28
N VAL A 310 -11.88 12.87 8.15
CA VAL A 310 -10.64 13.61 7.85
C VAL A 310 -10.87 15.13 7.84
N ALA A 311 -12.01 15.60 7.31
CA ALA A 311 -12.34 17.01 7.23
C ALA A 311 -12.84 17.61 8.56
N SER A 312 -13.52 16.82 9.39
CA SER A 312 -14.11 17.25 10.67
C SER A 312 -13.20 17.03 11.89
N ARG A 313 -12.05 16.36 11.74
CA ARG A 313 -11.09 16.15 12.85
C ARG A 313 -10.62 17.49 13.45
N PRO A 314 -10.41 17.57 14.77
CA PRO A 314 -9.79 18.74 15.40
C PRO A 314 -8.44 19.07 14.75
N LYS A 315 -8.24 20.33 14.37
CA LYS A 315 -6.93 20.83 13.93
C LYS A 315 -6.13 21.23 15.18
N PRO A 316 -4.99 20.58 15.49
CA PRO A 316 -4.18 20.97 16.66
C PRO A 316 -3.57 22.37 16.51
N PHE A 317 -3.43 22.87 15.28
CA PHE A 317 -2.95 24.22 14.97
C PHE A 317 -3.94 24.91 14.00
N PRO A 318 -4.96 25.62 14.51
CA PRO A 318 -5.95 26.28 13.65
C PRO A 318 -5.35 27.39 12.76
N ASP A 319 -4.23 27.99 13.19
CA ASP A 319 -3.59 29.13 12.53
C ASP A 319 -2.69 28.76 11.34
N VAL A 320 -2.37 27.46 11.18
CA VAL A 320 -1.53 26.99 10.06
C VAL A 320 -2.38 26.85 8.80
N SER A 321 -2.36 27.88 7.95
CA SER A 321 -3.09 27.85 6.68
C SER A 321 -2.38 26.98 5.64
N ILE A 322 -2.85 25.75 5.44
CA ILE A 322 -2.45 24.90 4.29
C ILE A 322 -3.04 25.53 3.01
N LYS A 323 -2.26 26.38 2.33
CA LYS A 323 -2.66 26.99 1.07
C LYS A 323 -2.28 26.09 -0.11
N LEU A 324 -3.25 25.79 -0.97
CA LEU A 324 -2.99 25.31 -2.33
C LEU A 324 -2.38 26.46 -3.14
N THR A 325 -1.24 26.23 -3.79
CA THR A 325 -0.53 27.26 -4.57
C THR A 325 -0.24 26.79 -5.98
N LEU A 326 -0.84 27.45 -6.97
CA LEU A 326 -0.43 27.30 -8.37
C LEU A 326 0.97 27.94 -8.54
N THR A 327 1.95 27.19 -9.03
CA THR A 327 3.33 27.69 -9.23
C THR A 327 3.72 27.73 -10.70
N ASN A 328 4.36 28.82 -11.12
CA ASN A 328 5.11 28.88 -12.37
C ASN A 328 6.36 27.96 -12.26
N PRO A 329 6.54 26.95 -13.13
CA PRO A 329 7.68 26.04 -13.07
C PRO A 329 9.04 26.70 -13.35
N LEU A 330 9.05 27.94 -13.88
CA LEU A 330 10.25 28.75 -14.12
C LEU A 330 10.59 29.67 -12.93
N GLY A 331 9.77 29.66 -11.87
CA GLY A 331 9.82 30.61 -10.75
C GLY A 331 10.87 30.35 -9.66
N GLY A 332 12.13 30.08 -10.04
CA GLY A 332 13.34 30.32 -9.22
C GLY A 332 13.51 29.66 -7.84
N ARG A 333 12.55 28.94 -7.28
CA ARG A 333 12.70 28.23 -5.99
C ARG A 333 13.38 26.86 -6.18
N PRO A 334 14.12 26.34 -5.19
CA PRO A 334 14.82 25.05 -5.26
C PRO A 334 13.85 23.86 -5.11
N ALA A 335 12.86 23.76 -5.99
CA ALA A 335 12.06 22.56 -6.20
C ALA A 335 12.88 21.39 -6.78
N LEU A 336 14.17 21.61 -6.99
CA LEU A 336 15.09 20.82 -7.80
C LEU A 336 15.93 19.85 -6.95
N ASP A 337 16.08 20.12 -5.66
CA ASP A 337 16.73 19.23 -4.67
C ASP A 337 15.96 17.92 -4.45
N TYR A 338 14.73 17.83 -4.94
CA TYR A 338 13.90 16.62 -4.87
C TYR A 338 14.07 15.66 -6.07
N TYR A 339 14.67 16.09 -7.18
CA TYR A 339 14.87 15.24 -8.36
C TYR A 339 15.82 14.04 -8.14
N PRO A 340 16.84 14.09 -7.26
CA PRO A 340 17.63 12.90 -6.87
C PRO A 340 16.76 11.75 -6.32
N ASN A 341 15.60 12.06 -5.72
CA ASN A 341 14.65 11.08 -5.20
C ASN A 341 13.69 10.54 -6.26
N ILE A 342 13.65 11.13 -7.46
CA ILE A 342 12.91 10.63 -8.63
C ILE A 342 13.72 9.55 -9.38
N GLY A 343 14.95 9.26 -8.94
CA GLY A 343 15.82 8.29 -9.58
C GLY A 343 15.16 6.91 -9.73
N ASP A 344 15.12 6.43 -10.97
CA ASP A 344 14.71 5.09 -11.38
C ASP A 344 15.89 4.11 -11.21
N ALA A 345 15.67 2.80 -11.39
CA ALA A 345 16.75 1.84 -11.64
C ALA A 345 17.58 2.20 -12.89
N LEU A 346 16.99 2.91 -13.85
CA LEU A 346 17.66 3.45 -15.04
C LEU A 346 18.37 4.79 -14.79
N ILE A 347 18.04 5.49 -13.71
CA ILE A 347 18.60 6.80 -13.39
C ILE A 347 18.99 6.82 -11.91
N ASN A 348 20.06 6.09 -11.56
CA ASN A 348 20.58 6.11 -10.20
C ASN A 348 21.08 7.52 -9.83
N GLN A 349 21.20 7.77 -8.53
CA GLN A 349 21.59 9.09 -8.01
C GLN A 349 22.98 9.52 -8.54
N ASP A 350 23.90 8.57 -8.71
CA ASP A 350 25.26 8.82 -9.21
C ASP A 350 25.26 9.30 -10.67
N ASN A 351 24.43 8.71 -11.55
CA ASN A 351 24.28 9.11 -12.95
C ASN A 351 23.57 10.47 -13.07
N ILE A 352 22.59 10.75 -12.19
CA ILE A 352 22.00 12.10 -12.10
C ILE A 352 23.08 13.09 -11.66
N LEU A 353 23.85 12.79 -10.62
CA LEU A 353 24.91 13.67 -10.11
C LEU A 353 26.00 13.92 -11.15
N ALA A 354 26.45 12.90 -11.88
CA ALA A 354 27.42 13.05 -12.97
C ALA A 354 26.91 14.01 -14.07
N LEU A 355 25.64 13.86 -14.49
CA LEU A 355 25.00 14.77 -15.45
C LEU A 355 24.74 16.16 -14.86
N HIS A 356 24.41 16.25 -13.57
CA HIS A 356 24.12 17.49 -12.84
C HIS A 356 25.37 18.35 -12.69
N HIS A 357 26.53 17.73 -12.39
CA HIS A 357 27.81 18.42 -12.25
C HIS A 357 28.41 18.90 -13.59
N GLN A 358 28.00 18.31 -14.73
CA GLN A 358 28.50 18.71 -16.05
C GLN A 358 27.51 19.60 -16.81
N HIS A 359 26.26 19.17 -16.98
CA HIS A 359 25.22 19.90 -17.73
C HIS A 359 23.82 19.68 -17.13
N TYR A 360 23.53 20.43 -16.06
CA TYR A 360 22.27 20.40 -15.30
C TYR A 360 20.99 20.21 -16.13
N SER A 361 20.79 21.02 -17.17
CA SER A 361 19.60 20.97 -18.04
C SER A 361 19.47 19.66 -18.83
N LEU A 362 20.59 19.03 -19.20
CA LEU A 362 20.60 17.78 -19.96
C LEU A 362 20.10 16.60 -19.09
N GLY A 363 20.49 16.59 -17.81
CA GLY A 363 19.98 15.62 -16.83
C GLY A 363 18.46 15.70 -16.66
N ILE A 364 17.91 16.92 -16.55
CA ILE A 364 16.44 17.13 -16.48
C ILE A 364 15.74 16.61 -17.74
N ILE A 365 16.26 16.95 -18.93
CA ILE A 365 15.66 16.52 -20.20
C ILE A 365 15.67 15.00 -20.32
N ALA A 366 16.76 14.33 -19.91
CA ALA A 366 16.86 12.87 -19.91
C ALA A 366 15.85 12.22 -18.94
N ILE A 367 15.72 12.72 -17.71
CA ILE A 367 14.73 12.25 -16.73
C ILE A 367 13.31 12.44 -17.27
N LEU A 368 13.00 13.63 -17.80
CA LEU A 368 11.69 13.95 -18.37
C LEU A 368 11.35 12.99 -19.52
N ALA A 369 12.26 12.83 -20.48
CA ALA A 369 12.06 11.94 -21.62
C ALA A 369 11.84 10.48 -21.19
N LEU A 370 12.63 9.98 -20.23
CA LEU A 370 12.50 8.61 -19.72
C LEU A 370 11.17 8.40 -19.00
N VAL A 371 10.77 9.32 -18.12
CA VAL A 371 9.47 9.27 -17.43
C VAL A 371 8.33 9.36 -18.46
N THR A 372 8.38 10.30 -19.41
CA THR A 372 7.42 10.43 -20.52
C THR A 372 7.30 9.12 -21.32
N VAL A 373 8.39 8.45 -21.67
CA VAL A 373 8.31 7.16 -22.37
C VAL A 373 7.71 6.09 -21.45
N LYS A 374 8.32 5.84 -20.28
CA LYS A 374 8.02 4.73 -19.37
C LYS A 374 6.60 4.79 -18.79
N CYS A 375 6.18 5.97 -18.32
CA CYS A 375 4.94 6.16 -17.59
C CYS A 375 3.77 6.63 -18.48
N TRP A 376 4.02 7.14 -19.69
CA TRP A 376 2.99 7.76 -20.53
C TRP A 376 2.82 7.08 -21.88
N LEU A 377 3.83 7.20 -22.74
CA LEU A 377 3.71 6.77 -24.13
C LEU A 377 3.55 5.26 -24.24
N LEU A 378 4.33 4.49 -23.47
CA LEU A 378 4.23 3.02 -23.50
C LEU A 378 2.88 2.53 -22.92
N PRO A 379 2.38 3.01 -21.77
CA PRO A 379 1.03 2.65 -21.27
C PRO A 379 -0.14 3.09 -22.16
N ILE A 380 -0.13 4.31 -22.74
CA ILE A 380 -1.18 4.75 -23.68
C ILE A 380 -1.20 3.85 -24.90
N TRP A 381 -0.04 3.56 -25.49
CA TRP A 381 0.06 2.72 -26.67
C TRP A 381 -0.33 1.26 -26.39
N ALA A 382 -0.03 0.75 -25.19
CA ALA A 382 -0.50 -0.55 -24.72
C ALA A 382 -2.05 -0.58 -24.61
N THR A 383 -2.64 0.46 -24.03
CA THR A 383 -4.09 0.61 -23.91
C THR A 383 -4.77 0.63 -25.29
N GLY A 384 -4.25 1.45 -26.22
CA GLY A 384 -4.76 1.50 -27.59
C GLY A 384 -4.69 0.16 -28.33
N ARG A 385 -3.63 -0.63 -28.11
CA ARG A 385 -3.52 -2.00 -28.66
C ARG A 385 -4.52 -2.99 -28.05
N LEU A 386 -4.87 -2.84 -26.78
CA LEU A 386 -5.88 -3.67 -26.13
C LEU A 386 -7.30 -3.28 -26.57
N ILE A 387 -7.60 -1.98 -26.68
CA ILE A 387 -8.87 -1.49 -27.25
C ILE A 387 -9.09 -2.01 -28.68
N ALA A 388 -8.03 -2.13 -29.48
CA ALA A 388 -8.10 -2.69 -30.83
C ALA A 388 -8.32 -4.22 -30.87
N ARG A 389 -8.01 -4.93 -29.77
CA ARG A 389 -8.17 -6.39 -29.63
C ARG A 389 -9.48 -6.78 -28.92
N GLU A 390 -9.95 -5.93 -28.03
CA GLU A 390 -11.12 -6.12 -27.14
C GLU A 390 -12.03 -4.87 -27.22
N PRO A 391 -12.65 -4.60 -28.38
CA PRO A 391 -13.50 -3.42 -28.56
C PRO A 391 -14.67 -3.37 -27.58
N GLU A 392 -15.17 -4.52 -27.13
CA GLU A 392 -16.23 -4.66 -26.12
C GLU A 392 -15.79 -4.25 -24.72
N ARG A 393 -14.49 -4.29 -24.41
CA ARG A 393 -13.90 -3.81 -23.14
C ARG A 393 -13.31 -2.40 -23.25
N ARG A 394 -13.54 -1.68 -24.37
CA ARG A 394 -12.96 -0.35 -24.65
C ARG A 394 -13.03 0.62 -23.48
N GLU A 395 -14.20 0.79 -22.86
CA GLU A 395 -14.38 1.77 -21.78
C GLU A 395 -13.71 1.35 -20.46
N ILE A 396 -13.45 0.05 -20.26
CA ILE A 396 -12.64 -0.49 -19.15
C ILE A 396 -11.16 -0.19 -19.41
N HIS A 397 -10.67 -0.45 -20.63
CA HIS A 397 -9.30 -0.13 -21.05
C HIS A 397 -9.00 1.37 -20.91
N ARG A 398 -9.93 2.24 -21.34
CA ARG A 398 -9.83 3.71 -21.23
C ARG A 398 -9.66 4.25 -19.81
N VAL A 399 -9.95 3.48 -18.77
CA VAL A 399 -9.68 3.89 -17.38
C VAL A 399 -8.18 4.17 -17.18
N ALA A 400 -7.29 3.44 -17.87
CA ALA A 400 -5.85 3.71 -17.84
C ALA A 400 -5.49 5.06 -18.50
N GLU A 401 -6.08 5.38 -19.65
CA GLU A 401 -5.90 6.68 -20.32
C GLU A 401 -6.37 7.83 -19.42
N VAL A 402 -7.50 7.65 -18.72
CA VAL A 402 -8.03 8.62 -17.75
C VAL A 402 -7.08 8.78 -16.56
N PHE A 403 -6.59 7.68 -15.96
CA PHE A 403 -5.59 7.73 -14.89
C PHE A 403 -4.35 8.53 -15.28
N LEU A 404 -3.86 8.29 -16.50
CA LEU A 404 -2.73 9.03 -17.05
C LEU A 404 -3.09 10.51 -17.20
N LEU A 405 -4.13 10.87 -17.96
CA LEU A 405 -4.49 12.28 -18.18
C LEU A 405 -4.66 13.07 -16.87
N ILE A 406 -5.26 12.47 -15.83
CA ILE A 406 -5.38 13.09 -14.51
C ILE A 406 -4.02 13.23 -13.81
N LEU A 407 -3.16 12.21 -13.89
CA LEU A 407 -1.79 12.27 -13.37
C LEU A 407 -0.97 13.39 -14.06
N LEU A 408 -1.19 13.66 -15.36
CA LEU A 408 -0.45 14.69 -16.10
C LEU A 408 -0.91 16.07 -15.65
N ALA A 409 -2.23 16.25 -15.58
CA ALA A 409 -2.86 17.44 -15.04
C ALA A 409 -2.41 17.68 -13.59
N GLY A 410 -2.36 16.64 -12.74
CA GLY A 410 -1.89 16.73 -11.36
C GLY A 410 -0.42 17.14 -11.24
N TRP A 411 0.45 16.64 -12.13
CA TRP A 411 1.88 16.97 -12.16
C TRP A 411 2.18 18.38 -12.70
N VAL A 412 1.34 18.88 -13.62
CA VAL A 412 1.49 20.21 -14.24
C VAL A 412 0.79 21.32 -13.44
N LEU A 413 -0.41 21.06 -12.89
CA LEU A 413 -1.31 22.11 -12.40
C LEU A 413 -1.28 22.30 -10.88
N ILE A 414 -0.99 21.25 -10.12
CA ILE A 414 -1.10 21.29 -8.65
C ILE A 414 0.31 21.42 -8.08
N ARG A 415 0.50 22.27 -7.07
CA ARG A 415 1.55 22.12 -6.04
C ARG A 415 0.95 22.51 -4.68
N HIS A 416 1.02 21.60 -3.72
CA HIS A 416 1.08 22.01 -2.32
C HIS A 416 2.48 22.62 -2.06
N ASP A 417 2.70 23.15 -0.86
CA ASP A 417 3.92 23.87 -0.45
C ASP A 417 5.24 23.05 -0.57
N GLN A 418 6.30 23.44 0.16
CA GLN A 418 7.58 22.73 0.11
C GLN A 418 7.47 21.22 0.41
N HIS A 419 6.44 20.77 1.13
CA HIS A 419 6.16 19.34 1.36
C HIS A 419 5.24 18.72 0.30
N GLY A 420 4.53 19.53 -0.50
CA GLY A 420 3.65 19.05 -1.57
C GLY A 420 4.36 18.37 -2.74
N ILE A 421 5.61 18.73 -3.00
CA ILE A 421 6.39 18.25 -4.15
C ILE A 421 6.71 16.75 -4.02
N THR A 422 7.01 16.27 -2.81
CA THR A 422 7.24 14.83 -2.57
C THR A 422 5.97 14.03 -2.88
N HIS A 423 4.81 14.47 -2.36
CA HIS A 423 3.50 13.83 -2.58
C HIS A 423 3.05 13.74 -4.04
N GLN A 424 3.66 14.50 -4.94
CA GLN A 424 3.37 14.44 -6.37
C GLN A 424 4.28 13.50 -7.13
N VAL A 425 5.56 13.40 -6.76
CA VAL A 425 6.42 12.30 -7.23
C VAL A 425 5.79 10.97 -6.82
N TRP A 426 5.28 10.88 -5.58
CA TRP A 426 4.54 9.72 -5.08
C TRP A 426 3.33 9.30 -5.94
N LEU A 427 2.72 10.19 -6.73
CA LEU A 427 1.65 9.81 -7.67
C LEU A 427 2.18 8.88 -8.78
N THR A 428 3.27 9.27 -9.43
CA THR A 428 3.89 8.50 -10.52
C THR A 428 4.47 7.20 -9.97
N LEU A 429 5.14 7.25 -8.82
CA LEU A 429 5.69 6.06 -8.16
C LEU A 429 4.58 5.06 -7.76
N ALA A 430 3.50 5.53 -7.11
CA ALA A 430 2.44 4.66 -6.62
C ALA A 430 1.59 4.04 -7.75
N ASN A 431 1.63 4.62 -8.96
CA ASN A 431 1.01 4.06 -10.16
C ASN A 431 1.97 3.20 -11.01
N ALA A 432 3.24 3.03 -10.62
CA ALA A 432 4.18 2.11 -11.26
C ALA A 432 3.62 0.69 -11.52
N PRO A 433 2.83 0.07 -10.61
CA PRO A 433 2.25 -1.25 -10.90
C PRO A 433 1.21 -1.24 -12.03
N LEU A 434 0.51 -0.12 -12.26
CA LEU A 434 -0.42 0.05 -13.39
C LEU A 434 0.36 0.12 -14.70
N PHE A 435 1.47 0.87 -14.74
CA PHE A 435 2.33 0.99 -15.92
C PHE A 435 3.01 -0.35 -16.24
N LEU A 436 3.52 -1.04 -15.21
CA LEU A 436 4.06 -2.39 -15.32
C LEU A 436 3.02 -3.37 -15.89
N ALA A 437 1.77 -3.31 -15.40
CA ALA A 437 0.68 -4.13 -15.91
C ALA A 437 0.41 -3.87 -17.41
N ALA A 438 0.36 -2.59 -17.82
CA ALA A 438 0.17 -2.20 -19.21
C ALA A 438 1.29 -2.76 -20.11
N ILE A 439 2.55 -2.56 -19.74
CA ILE A 439 3.73 -2.98 -20.52
C ILE A 439 3.82 -4.51 -20.62
N LEU A 440 3.62 -5.21 -19.49
CA LEU A 440 3.65 -6.68 -19.47
C LEU A 440 2.50 -7.29 -20.28
N SER A 441 1.31 -6.69 -20.29
CA SER A 441 0.17 -7.18 -21.08
C SER A 441 0.48 -7.24 -22.59
N VAL A 442 1.27 -6.29 -23.10
CA VAL A 442 1.71 -6.25 -24.50
C VAL A 442 2.91 -7.15 -24.75
N ALA A 443 3.87 -7.19 -23.83
CA ALA A 443 5.07 -8.02 -23.95
C ALA A 443 4.71 -9.53 -23.97
N LEU A 444 3.82 -9.96 -23.09
CA LEU A 444 3.42 -11.37 -22.92
C LEU A 444 2.43 -11.88 -23.98
N ALA A 445 1.84 -10.98 -24.78
CA ALA A 445 0.85 -11.30 -25.81
C ALA A 445 1.47 -11.77 -27.15
N PRO A 446 0.66 -12.36 -28.05
CA PRO A 446 1.06 -12.63 -29.43
C PRO A 446 1.58 -11.36 -30.12
N GLY A 447 2.68 -11.51 -30.87
CA GLY A 447 3.39 -10.39 -31.51
C GLY A 447 4.24 -9.52 -30.56
N GLY A 448 4.19 -9.69 -29.24
CA GLY A 448 4.95 -8.90 -28.25
C GLY A 448 6.48 -9.11 -28.24
N ARG A 449 7.09 -9.68 -29.30
CA ARG A 449 8.53 -9.99 -29.34
C ARG A 449 9.42 -8.76 -29.17
N PRO A 450 9.19 -7.62 -29.87
CA PRO A 450 10.04 -6.42 -29.69
C PRO A 450 10.01 -5.90 -28.25
N TRP A 451 8.85 -6.00 -27.59
CA TRP A 451 8.64 -5.52 -26.22
C TRP A 451 9.35 -6.40 -25.18
N ARG A 452 9.29 -7.72 -25.35
CA ARG A 452 10.07 -8.67 -24.54
C ARG A 452 11.57 -8.43 -24.68
N ASN A 453 12.05 -8.30 -25.92
CA ASN A 453 13.47 -8.08 -26.19
C ASN A 453 13.95 -6.73 -25.64
N GLY A 454 13.17 -5.66 -25.81
CA GLY A 454 13.45 -4.35 -25.24
C GLY A 454 13.50 -4.39 -23.70
N LEU A 455 12.50 -4.99 -23.06
CA LEU A 455 12.44 -5.11 -21.60
C LEU A 455 13.63 -5.92 -21.04
N LEU A 456 14.00 -7.01 -21.71
CA LEU A 456 15.18 -7.81 -21.36
C LEU A 456 16.49 -7.04 -21.57
N ALA A 457 16.63 -6.30 -22.68
CA ALA A 457 17.82 -5.50 -22.94
C ALA A 457 18.00 -4.37 -21.90
N VAL A 458 16.90 -3.69 -21.53
CA VAL A 458 16.89 -2.67 -20.48
C VAL A 458 17.22 -3.28 -19.11
N ALA A 459 16.64 -4.44 -18.77
CA ALA A 459 16.97 -5.18 -17.55
C ALA A 459 18.45 -5.60 -17.48
N VAL A 460 19.03 -6.08 -18.59
CA VAL A 460 20.46 -6.42 -18.69
C VAL A 460 21.33 -5.18 -18.57
N ALA A 461 20.96 -4.06 -19.21
CA ALA A 461 21.68 -2.79 -19.08
C ALA A 461 21.71 -2.28 -17.63
N ILE A 462 20.58 -2.34 -16.92
CA ILE A 462 20.52 -2.02 -15.47
C ILE A 462 21.54 -2.89 -14.71
N MET A 463 21.53 -4.21 -14.90
CA MET A 463 22.46 -5.12 -14.23
C MET A 463 23.93 -4.82 -14.54
N LEU A 464 24.27 -4.52 -15.80
CA LEU A 464 25.63 -4.21 -16.24
C LEU A 464 26.13 -2.85 -15.72
N LEU A 465 25.25 -1.87 -15.54
CA LEU A 465 25.57 -0.54 -14.97
C LEU A 465 25.79 -0.57 -13.45
N GLY A 466 26.10 -1.74 -12.88
CA GLY A 466 26.40 -1.88 -11.46
C GLY A 466 25.16 -1.79 -10.57
N TYR A 467 24.02 -2.32 -11.01
CA TYR A 467 22.84 -2.49 -10.16
C TYR A 467 23.23 -3.18 -8.86
N ARG A 468 23.04 -2.46 -7.75
CA ARG A 468 23.28 -2.93 -6.38
C ARG A 468 21.92 -3.10 -5.68
N PRO A 469 21.18 -4.19 -5.94
CA PRO A 469 19.86 -4.40 -5.36
C PRO A 469 19.84 -4.46 -3.83
N TRP A 470 20.97 -4.82 -3.21
CA TRP A 470 21.01 -5.21 -1.80
C TRP A 470 22.10 -4.50 -0.97
N SER A 471 23.23 -4.09 -1.57
CA SER A 471 24.43 -3.68 -0.80
C SER A 471 24.43 -2.23 -0.29
N SER A 472 23.54 -1.37 -0.78
CA SER A 472 23.33 -0.01 -0.23
C SER A 472 22.23 0.05 0.84
N VAL A 473 21.54 -1.06 1.11
CA VAL A 473 20.32 -1.12 1.94
C VAL A 473 20.62 -1.53 3.39
N ASN A 474 21.80 -2.08 3.67
CA ASN A 474 22.35 -2.15 5.02
C ASN A 474 22.75 -0.76 5.50
N SER A 475 21.75 0.07 5.83
CA SER A 475 21.98 1.26 6.64
C SER A 475 22.65 0.84 7.94
N PRO A 476 23.71 1.51 8.41
CA PRO A 476 24.28 1.26 9.74
C PRO A 476 23.24 1.38 10.87
N VAL A 477 22.16 2.13 10.65
CA VAL A 477 21.01 2.25 11.57
C VAL A 477 20.24 0.92 11.70
N ALA A 478 20.18 0.11 10.64
CA ALA A 478 19.50 -1.19 10.66
C ALA A 478 20.22 -2.24 11.55
N ALA A 479 21.45 -1.97 12.01
CA ALA A 479 22.12 -2.83 12.99
C ALA A 479 21.60 -2.64 14.43
N ASN A 480 20.99 -1.47 14.73
CA ASN A 480 20.53 -1.08 16.07
C ASN A 480 19.08 -0.58 16.02
N MET A 481 18.12 -1.51 16.01
CA MET A 481 16.69 -1.22 16.00
C MET A 481 16.22 -0.92 17.40
N GLY A 482 15.97 0.35 17.72
CA GLY A 482 15.67 0.72 19.09
C GLY A 482 16.84 0.39 20.03
N GLY A 483 18.05 0.75 19.61
CA GLY A 483 19.29 0.52 20.35
C GLY A 483 19.71 -0.95 20.52
N VAL A 484 19.10 -1.90 19.80
CA VAL A 484 19.40 -3.35 19.91
C VAL A 484 19.46 -4.07 18.58
N THR A 485 20.16 -5.20 18.53
CA THR A 485 20.16 -6.06 17.35
C THR A 485 18.79 -6.75 17.16
N PRO A 486 18.40 -7.13 15.92
CA PRO A 486 17.15 -7.87 15.68
C PRO A 486 17.08 -9.21 16.45
N ALA A 487 18.21 -9.87 16.69
CA ALA A 487 18.27 -11.10 17.47
C ALA A 487 18.02 -10.87 18.96
N GLU A 488 18.50 -9.76 19.53
CA GLU A 488 18.14 -9.35 20.89
C GLU A 488 16.67 -8.95 20.97
N LEU A 489 16.17 -8.16 20.02
CA LEU A 489 14.78 -7.70 19.98
C LEU A 489 13.79 -8.88 20.01
N VAL A 490 14.00 -9.89 19.17
CA VAL A 490 13.12 -11.09 19.14
C VAL A 490 13.17 -11.90 20.44
N ARG A 491 14.30 -11.90 21.15
CA ARG A 491 14.48 -12.59 22.44
C ARG A 491 13.95 -11.76 23.62
N MET A 492 13.88 -10.45 23.48
CA MET A 492 13.54 -9.52 24.55
C MET A 492 12.11 -9.73 25.04
N SER A 493 11.95 -9.81 26.36
CA SER A 493 10.63 -9.81 26.97
C SER A 493 9.97 -8.43 26.86
N PRO A 494 8.63 -8.36 26.86
CA PRO A 494 7.93 -7.07 26.89
C PRO A 494 8.30 -6.20 28.11
N ALA A 495 8.76 -6.79 29.23
CA ALA A 495 9.21 -6.03 30.39
C ALA A 495 10.56 -5.35 30.15
N GLU A 496 11.54 -6.06 29.59
CA GLU A 496 12.85 -5.51 29.24
C GLU A 496 12.75 -4.43 28.16
N ALA A 497 11.82 -4.56 27.20
CA ALA A 497 11.57 -3.56 26.17
C ALA A 497 11.16 -2.19 26.76
N ARG A 498 10.48 -2.18 27.92
CA ARG A 498 10.03 -0.98 28.65
C ARG A 498 11.11 -0.34 29.54
N ILE A 499 12.26 -0.98 29.70
CA ILE A 499 13.37 -0.41 30.47
C ILE A 499 14.27 0.38 29.50
N ARG A 500 14.37 1.69 29.72
CA ARG A 500 15.37 2.53 29.03
C ARG A 500 16.76 2.17 29.56
N ARG A 501 17.67 1.82 28.66
CA ARG A 501 19.06 1.45 29.00
C ARG A 501 19.88 2.71 29.34
N PRO A 502 20.93 2.60 30.16
CA PRO A 502 21.90 3.69 30.33
C PRO A 502 22.47 4.13 28.98
N ASN A 503 22.58 5.45 28.77
CA ASN A 503 23.05 6.09 27.53
C ASN A 503 22.19 5.84 26.27
N GLU A 504 20.99 5.29 26.41
CA GLU A 504 20.09 5.08 25.28
C GLU A 504 19.40 6.38 24.83
N SER A 505 19.30 6.58 23.52
CA SER A 505 18.47 7.63 22.94
C SER A 505 16.99 7.38 23.24
N GLU A 506 16.21 8.45 23.44
CA GLU A 506 14.77 8.28 23.68
C GLU A 506 14.02 7.80 22.44
N VAL A 507 14.53 8.12 21.25
CA VAL A 507 13.99 7.61 19.97
C VAL A 507 14.13 6.09 19.90
N ASP A 508 15.28 5.56 20.32
CA ASP A 508 15.51 4.12 20.36
C ASP A 508 14.55 3.43 21.33
N TYR A 509 14.40 4.00 22.52
CA TYR A 509 13.49 3.50 23.54
C TYR A 509 12.02 3.53 23.09
N CYS A 510 11.58 4.62 22.44
CA CYS A 510 10.26 4.74 21.81
C CYS A 510 10.03 3.62 20.78
N ILE A 511 10.97 3.45 19.85
CA ILE A 511 10.86 2.46 18.76
C ILE A 511 10.81 1.05 19.33
N ARG A 512 11.71 0.70 20.27
CA ARG A 512 11.72 -0.62 20.92
C ARG A 512 10.41 -0.89 21.67
N SER A 513 9.90 0.09 22.39
CA SER A 513 8.62 0.00 23.10
C SER A 513 7.46 -0.29 22.14
N LEU A 514 7.34 0.49 21.05
CA LEU A 514 6.29 0.30 20.04
C LEU A 514 6.42 -1.05 19.29
N LEU A 515 7.65 -1.50 19.00
CA LEU A 515 7.92 -2.80 18.39
C LEU A 515 7.39 -3.97 19.23
N HIS A 516 7.49 -3.90 20.56
CA HIS A 516 6.90 -4.88 21.48
C HIS A 516 5.44 -4.63 21.84
N GLY A 517 4.77 -3.67 21.18
CA GLY A 517 3.39 -3.32 21.45
C GLY A 517 3.21 -2.63 22.80
N HIS A 518 4.01 -1.60 23.08
CA HIS A 518 3.82 -0.72 24.24
C HIS A 518 3.48 0.69 23.80
N ARG A 519 2.32 1.16 24.27
CA ARG A 519 1.90 2.56 24.22
C ARG A 519 2.78 3.40 25.14
N LEU A 520 3.17 4.59 24.68
CA LEU A 520 4.01 5.54 25.43
C LEU A 520 3.13 6.43 26.33
N MET A 521 3.56 6.66 27.57
CA MET A 521 2.80 7.39 28.60
C MET A 521 3.42 8.74 29.00
N ALA A 522 2.66 9.56 29.74
CA ALA A 522 3.14 10.85 30.22
C ALA A 522 4.35 10.70 31.17
N GLY A 523 5.44 11.37 30.78
CA GLY A 523 6.69 11.41 31.54
C GLY A 523 7.59 10.19 31.36
N GLU A 524 7.26 9.24 30.47
CA GLU A 524 8.19 8.14 30.12
C GLU A 524 9.26 8.60 29.11
N VAL A 525 8.92 9.56 28.25
CA VAL A 525 9.81 10.19 27.26
C VAL A 525 9.56 11.68 27.16
N SER A 526 10.56 12.44 26.70
CA SER A 526 10.38 13.87 26.43
C SER A 526 9.41 14.11 25.27
N LEU A 527 8.69 15.23 25.32
CA LEU A 527 7.80 15.68 24.25
C LEU A 527 8.53 15.80 22.90
N SER A 528 9.84 16.07 22.93
CA SER A 528 10.76 16.14 21.79
C SER A 528 11.15 14.80 21.19
N CYS A 529 11.09 13.70 21.94
CA CYS A 529 11.48 12.37 21.46
C CYS A 529 10.28 11.46 21.15
N ALA A 530 9.08 11.92 21.48
CA ALA A 530 7.94 11.65 20.60
C ALA A 530 8.17 12.25 19.20
N GLY A 531 9.03 13.27 19.04
CA GLY A 531 9.32 14.05 17.83
C GLY A 531 8.80 15.50 17.97
N THR A 532 8.45 16.17 16.88
CA THR A 532 7.57 17.36 16.87
C THR A 532 6.11 17.07 17.33
N LEU A 533 5.90 16.10 18.24
CA LEU A 533 4.71 15.23 18.26
C LEU A 533 3.97 15.12 19.61
N GLY A 534 4.39 15.89 20.62
CA GLY A 534 4.11 15.54 22.03
C GLY A 534 2.69 15.71 22.60
N VAL A 535 1.83 16.60 22.08
CA VAL A 535 0.72 17.14 22.90
C VAL A 535 -0.54 16.23 22.97
N MET A 536 -0.83 15.41 21.96
CA MET A 536 -2.03 14.54 21.92
C MET A 536 -1.74 13.04 22.02
N ALA A 537 -0.50 12.60 21.79
CA ALA A 537 -0.14 11.18 21.75
C ALA A 537 -0.13 10.50 23.14
N ILE A 538 -0.02 11.32 24.19
CA ILE A 538 0.41 10.90 25.51
C ILE A 538 -0.81 10.72 26.42
N LYS A 539 -1.03 9.51 26.95
CA LYS A 539 -2.03 9.31 28.03
C LYS A 539 -1.56 10.14 29.25
N PRO A 540 -2.34 11.12 29.73
CA PRO A 540 -2.04 11.78 31.00
C PRO A 540 -1.87 10.69 32.06
N ARG A 541 -0.86 10.79 32.92
CA ARG A 541 -0.86 9.97 34.15
C ARG A 541 -2.20 10.27 34.82
N GLN A 542 -3.04 9.25 34.98
CA GLN A 542 -4.18 9.39 35.89
C GLN A 542 -3.58 9.76 37.23
N ALA A 543 -3.99 10.92 37.77
CA ALA A 543 -3.58 11.30 39.10
C ALA A 543 -4.04 10.19 40.05
N GLU A 544 -3.11 9.60 40.79
CA GLU A 544 -3.40 8.63 41.85
C GLU A 544 -4.27 9.34 42.91
N GLY A 545 -5.60 9.25 42.77
CA GLY A 545 -6.56 9.92 43.64
C GLY A 545 -7.69 10.74 42.98
N GLY A 546 -7.77 10.83 41.64
CA GLY A 546 -8.87 11.53 40.95
C GLY A 546 -10.08 10.63 40.63
N LYS A 547 -11.24 10.88 41.25
CA LYS A 547 -12.54 10.29 40.87
C LYS A 547 -13.03 10.83 39.50
N PRO A 548 -13.90 10.09 38.79
CA PRO A 548 -14.08 10.20 37.33
C PRO A 548 -14.60 11.54 36.80
#